data_AF-A0A7J4ZYV0-F1
#
_entry.id   AF-A0A7J4ZYV0-F1
#
_cell.length_a   1.000
_cell.length_b   1.000
_cell.length_c   1.000
_cell.angle_alpha   90.00
_cell.angle_beta   90.00
_cell.angle_gamma   90.00
#
_symmetry.space_group_name_H-M   'P 1'
#
loop_
_entity.id
_entity.type
_entity.pdbx_description
1 polymer ?
#
loop_
_entity_poly.entity_id
_entity_poly.type
_entity_poly.pdbx_seq_one_letter_code
_entity_poly.pdbx_strand_id
1 'polypeptide(L)'
;MRDALGSLPPLLVERLLGALELTVAELDLAGGSPDLAGLLGAPVTGTFSILSVGGQSEAINGAAVLEQLRPGVSSLVAELARRLATHPQVAALLTVEPGTTAEQDIAAAHGAAQLALAVATATAVLHRVGIHPWATEAPAVLGVAIGTAVLLLRQAPMPTGYATAVLARARAEYLLPRHSSGSALVSEHRFALLEGTDAPEVDFGGNGLVAVVPGGAVIRTGVESGHVRIMLSILDGPPPDVATGWEEIVEVSWQAAVGGASVLGPRAGESRLSRATPPWPGDYRLRVHAWGRDETDERDVEHYELVVWQAPAAPEIVHARTDRLGHRLRGEPEPARPQRPEAAYRWLRQSTLNVAATVTVVTGAGVPDVLRAFGADPTRPESMRALREDLMRRRSSDPWVAVLDVGGAVLAVEYNDWQGSTGPVLTRASAGGRAASMFWNVKALTRLSFAERGEVLLSVEPFGDLGAPPPVAEALVGLDFADHHRGKELMGLVAVQRFTGHGINAEDLARIESADVAFRILPDPPAL
;
A
#
# COMPACT_ATOMS: atom_id res chain seq x y z
N MET A 1 -1.31 25.45 22.27
CA MET A 1 -1.55 26.50 21.25
C MET A 1 -0.45 26.50 20.19
N ARG A 2 0.83 26.71 20.56
CA ARG A 2 1.96 26.71 19.61
C ARG A 2 2.01 25.47 18.72
N ASP A 3 1.82 24.28 19.29
CA ASP A 3 1.77 23.02 18.53
C ASP A 3 0.55 22.91 17.62
N ALA A 4 -0.57 23.51 18.01
CA ALA A 4 -1.79 23.54 17.19
C ALA A 4 -1.62 24.45 15.98
N LEU A 5 -1.06 25.65 16.18
CA LEU A 5 -0.74 26.59 15.10
C LEU A 5 0.35 26.03 14.18
N GLY A 6 1.41 25.44 14.74
CA GLY A 6 2.51 24.82 14.00
C GLY A 6 2.12 23.55 13.24
N SER A 7 0.97 22.94 13.55
CA SER A 7 0.45 21.78 12.80
C SER A 7 -0.21 22.15 11.47
N LEU A 8 -0.45 23.44 11.21
CA LEU A 8 -1.04 23.90 9.97
C LEU A 8 0.03 24.16 8.89
N PRO A 9 -0.29 23.98 7.59
CA PRO A 9 0.59 24.39 6.51
C PRO A 9 0.89 25.90 6.60
N PRO A 10 2.17 26.35 6.50
CA PRO A 10 2.54 27.77 6.67
C PRO A 10 1.78 28.72 5.74
N LEU A 11 1.54 28.31 4.48
CA LEU A 11 0.79 29.12 3.50
C LEU A 11 -0.68 29.32 3.89
N LEU A 12 -1.29 28.37 4.60
CA LEU A 12 -2.66 28.53 5.08
C LEU A 12 -2.72 29.61 6.16
N VAL A 13 -1.77 29.60 7.09
CA VAL A 13 -1.68 30.59 8.17
C VAL A 13 -1.46 31.99 7.62
N GLU A 14 -0.57 32.14 6.64
CA GLU A 14 -0.32 33.42 5.95
C GLU A 14 -1.54 33.95 5.20
N ARG A 15 -2.28 33.07 4.51
CA ARG A 15 -3.51 33.48 3.82
C ARG A 15 -4.59 33.95 4.80
N LEU A 16 -4.72 33.28 5.94
CA LEU A 16 -5.66 33.70 6.99
C LEU A 16 -5.24 35.02 7.64
N LEU A 17 -3.93 35.23 7.85
CA LEU A 17 -3.39 36.51 8.32
C LEU A 17 -3.77 37.63 7.36
N GLY A 18 -3.36 37.53 6.09
CA GLY A 18 -3.62 38.57 5.09
C GLY A 18 -5.11 38.80 4.81
N ALA A 19 -5.96 37.77 4.98
CA ALA A 19 -7.40 37.92 4.80
C ALA A 19 -8.10 38.67 5.95
N LEU A 20 -7.52 38.67 7.16
CA LEU A 20 -8.18 39.15 8.38
C LEU A 20 -7.48 40.34 9.04
N GLU A 21 -6.23 40.64 8.68
CA GLU A 21 -5.41 41.64 9.39
C GLU A 21 -6.07 43.03 9.47
N LEU A 22 -6.67 43.50 8.38
CA LEU A 22 -7.34 44.80 8.32
C LEU A 22 -8.62 44.79 9.18
N THR A 23 -9.42 43.73 9.06
CA THR A 23 -10.66 43.56 9.84
C THR A 23 -10.38 43.50 11.33
N VAL A 24 -9.31 42.81 11.76
CA VAL A 24 -8.91 42.73 13.16
C VAL A 24 -8.42 44.08 13.69
N ALA A 25 -7.69 44.85 12.88
CA ALA A 25 -7.22 46.17 13.26
C ALA A 25 -8.37 47.17 13.52
N GLU A 26 -9.51 47.00 12.83
CA GLU A 26 -10.70 47.84 12.96
C GLU A 26 -11.69 47.37 14.05
N LEU A 27 -11.46 46.19 14.64
CA LEU A 27 -12.41 45.53 15.54
C LEU A 27 -12.35 46.14 16.96
N ASP A 28 -13.15 47.17 17.22
CA ASP A 28 -13.21 47.81 18.54
C ASP A 28 -14.10 47.03 19.53
N LEU A 29 -13.45 46.34 20.46
CA LEU A 29 -14.09 45.65 21.60
C LEU A 29 -13.71 46.29 22.96
N ALA A 30 -13.09 47.48 22.94
CA ALA A 30 -12.48 48.09 24.12
C ALA A 30 -13.51 48.64 25.13
N GLY A 31 -14.74 48.95 24.67
CA GLY A 31 -15.77 49.60 25.48
C GLY A 31 -16.60 48.67 26.39
N GLY A 32 -16.57 47.34 26.20
CA GLY A 32 -17.50 46.42 26.86
C GLY A 32 -16.90 45.16 27.50
N SER A 33 -15.60 44.91 27.32
CA SER A 33 -14.94 43.69 27.81
C SER A 33 -14.35 43.85 29.22
N PRO A 34 -14.56 42.87 30.13
CA PRO A 34 -13.97 42.89 31.46
C PRO A 34 -12.44 42.78 31.37
N ASP A 35 -11.72 43.43 32.30
CA ASP A 35 -10.28 43.26 32.41
C ASP A 35 -9.95 41.90 33.03
N LEU A 36 -9.30 41.04 32.24
CA LEU A 36 -8.90 39.70 32.64
C LEU A 36 -7.39 39.60 32.91
N ALA A 37 -6.64 40.71 32.85
CA ALA A 37 -5.19 40.70 33.02
C ALA A 37 -4.76 40.18 34.41
N GLY A 38 -5.63 40.33 35.42
CA GLY A 38 -5.43 39.80 36.77
C GLY A 38 -5.42 38.26 36.88
N LEU A 39 -5.85 37.54 35.84
CA LEU A 39 -5.75 36.08 35.76
C LEU A 39 -4.39 35.60 35.21
N LEU A 40 -3.54 36.52 34.77
CA LEU A 40 -2.22 36.25 34.21
C LEU A 40 -1.12 36.65 35.20
N GLY A 41 0.04 36.01 35.09
CA GLY A 41 1.25 36.46 35.80
C GLY A 41 1.68 37.87 35.37
N ALA A 42 2.58 38.47 36.15
CA ALA A 42 3.17 39.76 35.79
C ALA A 42 3.83 39.71 34.40
N PRO A 43 3.77 40.79 33.60
CA PRO A 43 4.41 40.83 32.31
C PRO A 43 5.93 40.77 32.48
N VAL A 44 6.61 40.13 31.54
CA VAL A 44 8.08 40.05 31.58
C VAL A 44 8.65 41.43 31.22
N THR A 45 9.41 42.02 32.14
CA THR A 45 10.09 43.30 31.94
C THR A 45 11.59 43.07 31.70
N GLY A 46 12.09 43.36 30.50
CA GLY A 46 13.51 43.19 30.14
C GLY A 46 13.77 43.08 28.63
N THR A 47 15.04 43.08 28.23
CA THR A 47 15.46 42.87 26.82
C THR A 47 15.47 41.38 26.51
N PHE A 48 14.75 40.95 25.48
CA PHE A 48 14.73 39.58 25.00
C PHE A 48 15.05 39.54 23.50
N SER A 49 15.69 38.46 23.06
CA SER A 49 16.04 38.24 21.65
C SER A 49 15.08 37.24 21.02
N ILE A 50 14.47 37.64 19.90
CA ILE A 50 13.57 36.79 19.12
C ILE A 50 14.38 36.20 17.96
N LEU A 51 14.58 34.89 17.97
CA LEU A 51 15.10 34.17 16.80
C LEU A 51 13.93 33.95 15.83
N SER A 52 13.79 34.85 14.85
CA SER A 52 12.92 34.61 13.70
C SER A 52 13.65 33.75 12.69
N VAL A 53 13.03 32.64 12.29
CA VAL A 53 13.55 31.78 11.22
C VAL A 53 12.87 32.22 9.92
N GLY A 54 13.67 32.61 8.92
CA GLY A 54 13.16 33.03 7.61
C GLY A 54 12.25 31.98 6.99
N GLY A 55 11.08 32.41 6.50
CA GLY A 55 10.06 31.53 5.90
C GLY A 55 8.97 31.04 6.87
N GLN A 56 9.01 31.42 8.16
CA GLN A 56 7.91 31.22 9.09
C GLN A 56 6.87 32.35 8.98
N SER A 57 5.61 32.01 9.25
CA SER A 57 4.50 32.96 9.18
C SER A 57 4.62 34.09 10.22
N GLU A 58 4.25 35.32 9.86
CA GLU A 58 4.24 36.46 10.78
C GLU A 58 3.29 36.24 11.96
N ALA A 59 2.17 35.55 11.73
CA ALA A 59 1.24 35.18 12.79
C ALA A 59 1.87 34.18 13.80
N ILE A 60 2.70 33.25 13.32
CA ILE A 60 3.43 32.31 14.19
C ILE A 60 4.44 33.07 15.05
N ASN A 61 5.18 33.98 14.43
CA ASN A 61 6.16 34.81 15.13
C ASN A 61 5.48 35.72 16.16
N GLY A 62 4.41 36.43 15.77
CA GLY A 62 3.65 37.32 16.65
C GLY A 62 3.11 36.60 17.88
N ALA A 63 2.49 35.44 17.71
CA ALA A 63 1.99 34.64 18.83
C ALA A 63 3.11 34.14 19.76
N ALA A 64 4.27 33.78 19.21
CA ALA A 64 5.42 33.34 20.01
C ALA A 64 6.01 34.48 20.86
N VAL A 65 6.12 35.69 20.29
CA VAL A 65 6.57 36.89 20.99
C VAL A 65 5.61 37.28 22.10
N LEU A 66 4.32 37.29 21.79
CA LEU A 66 3.25 37.58 22.74
C LEU A 66 3.28 36.63 23.94
N GLU A 67 3.42 35.32 23.69
CA GLU A 67 3.50 34.33 24.77
C GLU A 67 4.76 34.49 25.64
N GLN A 68 5.85 35.01 25.08
CA GLN A 68 7.07 35.33 25.83
C GLN A 68 6.89 36.55 26.74
N LEU A 69 6.24 37.60 26.22
CA LEU A 69 5.97 38.85 26.92
C LEU A 69 4.92 38.71 28.01
N ARG A 70 3.91 37.88 27.74
CA ARG A 70 2.79 37.60 28.64
C ARG A 70 2.48 36.11 28.70
N PRO A 71 3.29 35.32 29.44
CA PRO A 71 3.09 33.88 29.57
C PRO A 71 1.67 33.53 30.05
N GLY A 72 1.06 32.54 29.39
CA GLY A 72 -0.27 32.04 29.71
C GLY A 72 -1.41 32.79 29.01
N VAL A 73 -1.15 33.87 28.29
CA VAL A 73 -2.20 34.64 27.60
C VAL A 73 -2.92 33.80 26.54
N SER A 74 -2.19 32.99 25.78
CA SER A 74 -2.79 32.14 24.76
C SER A 74 -3.66 31.04 25.36
N SER A 75 -3.28 30.53 26.53
CA SER A 75 -4.07 29.56 27.29
C SER A 75 -5.34 30.19 27.85
N LEU A 76 -5.27 31.43 28.34
CA LEU A 76 -6.44 32.19 28.78
C LEU A 76 -7.42 32.43 27.63
N VAL A 77 -6.94 32.85 26.46
CA VAL A 77 -7.78 33.02 25.26
C VAL A 77 -8.46 31.71 24.88
N ALA A 78 -7.72 30.60 24.83
CA ALA A 78 -8.27 29.31 24.46
C ALA A 78 -9.30 28.78 25.47
N GLU A 79 -9.06 28.99 26.77
CA GLU A 79 -10.00 28.63 27.84
C GLU A 79 -11.28 29.48 27.76
N LEU A 80 -11.14 30.79 27.60
CA LEU A 80 -12.27 31.69 27.50
C LEU A 80 -13.10 31.40 26.25
N ALA A 81 -12.46 31.18 25.09
CA ALA A 81 -13.14 30.84 23.86
C ALA A 81 -13.93 29.53 24.00
N ARG A 82 -13.38 28.52 24.70
CA ARG A 82 -14.09 27.27 24.99
C ARG A 82 -15.32 27.48 25.87
N ARG A 83 -15.23 28.33 26.89
CA ARG A 83 -16.37 28.69 27.75
C ARG A 83 -17.42 29.51 27.01
N LEU A 84 -16.99 30.41 26.13
CA LEU A 84 -17.91 31.17 25.29
C LEU A 84 -18.60 30.26 24.28
N ALA A 85 -17.91 29.29 23.69
CA ALA A 85 -18.50 28.35 22.73
C ALA A 85 -19.69 27.56 23.30
N THR A 86 -19.72 27.32 24.62
CA THR A 86 -20.82 26.62 25.30
C THR A 86 -21.87 27.58 25.89
N HIS A 87 -21.63 28.89 25.87
CA HIS A 87 -22.59 29.86 26.35
C HIS A 87 -23.78 29.95 25.39
N PRO A 88 -25.05 29.89 25.86
CA PRO A 88 -26.22 29.75 24.97
C PRO A 88 -26.33 30.80 23.86
N GLN A 89 -25.98 32.06 24.16
CA GLN A 89 -26.03 33.15 23.18
C GLN A 89 -24.97 33.01 22.07
N VAL A 90 -23.80 32.45 22.39
CA VAL A 90 -22.70 32.26 21.43
C VAL A 90 -22.88 30.94 20.70
N ALA A 91 -23.26 29.87 21.41
CA ALA A 91 -23.52 28.56 20.82
C ALA A 91 -24.56 28.64 19.68
N ALA A 92 -25.58 29.49 19.81
CA ALA A 92 -26.56 29.74 18.75
C ALA A 92 -25.92 30.31 17.46
N LEU A 93 -24.87 31.13 17.59
CA LEU A 93 -24.13 31.73 16.47
C LEU A 93 -23.11 30.77 15.84
N LEU A 94 -22.78 29.66 16.50
CA LEU A 94 -21.86 28.64 16.00
C LEU A 94 -22.56 27.56 15.15
N THR A 95 -23.88 27.68 14.98
CA THR A 95 -24.67 26.75 14.16
C THR A 95 -24.57 27.11 12.68
N VAL A 96 -24.61 26.09 11.83
CA VAL A 96 -24.70 26.27 10.37
C VAL A 96 -26.17 26.47 9.99
N GLU A 97 -26.42 27.37 9.04
CA GLU A 97 -27.77 27.63 8.55
C GLU A 97 -28.43 26.33 8.04
N PRO A 98 -29.68 26.02 8.43
CA PRO A 98 -30.34 24.76 8.05
C PRO A 98 -30.48 24.52 6.54
N GLY A 99 -30.39 25.56 5.71
CA GLY A 99 -30.47 25.47 4.25
C GLY A 99 -29.16 25.03 3.56
N THR A 100 -28.04 25.00 4.28
CA THR A 100 -26.73 24.65 3.72
C THR A 100 -26.58 23.13 3.65
N THR A 101 -26.51 22.59 2.42
CA THR A 101 -26.52 21.13 2.20
C THR A 101 -25.25 20.57 1.55
N ALA A 102 -24.41 21.40 0.95
CA ALA A 102 -23.15 20.96 0.36
C ALA A 102 -22.06 20.79 1.42
N GLU A 103 -21.25 19.73 1.31
CA GLU A 103 -20.23 19.38 2.31
C GLU A 103 -19.26 20.55 2.56
N GLN A 104 -18.76 21.15 1.47
CA GLN A 104 -17.78 22.23 1.54
C GLN A 104 -18.35 23.47 2.23
N ASP A 105 -19.61 23.82 1.94
CA ASP A 105 -20.27 25.00 2.52
C ASP A 105 -20.56 24.80 4.01
N ILE A 106 -20.98 23.61 4.42
CA ILE A 106 -21.17 23.27 5.84
C ILE A 106 -19.84 23.35 6.59
N ALA A 107 -18.78 22.75 6.05
CA ALA A 107 -17.45 22.78 6.66
C ALA A 107 -16.89 24.21 6.74
N ALA A 108 -17.06 25.00 5.68
CA ALA A 108 -16.61 26.39 5.62
C ALA A 108 -17.36 27.25 6.64
N ALA A 109 -18.69 27.14 6.72
CA ALA A 109 -19.50 27.88 7.69
C ALA A 109 -19.12 27.52 9.15
N HIS A 110 -18.93 26.22 9.43
CA HIS A 110 -18.50 25.75 10.74
C HIS A 110 -17.11 26.27 11.13
N GLY A 111 -16.14 26.17 10.22
CA GLY A 111 -14.79 26.67 10.42
C GLY A 111 -14.76 28.19 10.61
N ALA A 112 -15.51 28.93 9.80
CA ALA A 112 -15.62 30.38 9.89
C ALA A 112 -16.21 30.83 11.23
N ALA A 113 -17.26 30.18 11.73
CA ALA A 113 -17.87 30.53 13.00
C ALA A 113 -16.92 30.31 14.19
N GLN A 114 -16.19 29.18 14.21
CA GLN A 114 -15.19 28.90 15.25
C GLN A 114 -13.99 29.85 15.18
N LEU A 115 -13.53 30.18 13.97
CA LEU A 115 -12.48 31.16 13.78
C LEU A 115 -12.91 32.56 14.22
N ALA A 116 -14.13 32.99 13.88
CA ALA A 116 -14.68 34.28 14.29
C ALA A 116 -14.77 34.39 15.82
N LEU A 117 -15.24 33.35 16.51
CA LEU A 117 -15.24 33.29 17.97
C LEU A 117 -13.82 33.43 18.54
N ALA A 118 -12.86 32.69 17.98
CA ALA A 118 -11.47 32.75 18.43
C ALA A 118 -10.85 34.14 18.21
N VAL A 119 -11.12 34.78 17.07
CA VAL A 119 -10.64 36.14 16.75
C VAL A 119 -11.26 37.17 17.69
N ALA A 120 -12.58 37.14 17.90
CA ALA A 120 -13.26 38.04 18.82
C ALA A 120 -12.73 37.89 20.26
N THR A 121 -12.53 36.64 20.70
CA THR A 121 -12.00 36.35 22.05
C THR A 121 -10.55 36.82 22.20
N ALA A 122 -9.69 36.51 21.22
CA ALA A 122 -8.30 36.96 21.24
C ALA A 122 -8.21 38.49 21.25
N THR A 123 -8.98 39.15 20.39
CA THR A 123 -9.01 40.63 20.30
C THR A 123 -9.44 41.25 21.63
N ALA A 124 -10.52 40.74 22.25
CA ALA A 124 -11.03 41.25 23.53
C ALA A 124 -10.03 41.08 24.69
N VAL A 125 -9.34 39.93 24.77
CA VAL A 125 -8.36 39.65 25.83
C VAL A 125 -7.08 40.46 25.63
N LEU A 126 -6.56 40.48 24.39
CA LEU A 126 -5.25 41.06 24.11
C LEU A 126 -5.25 42.59 24.18
N HIS A 127 -6.37 43.25 23.87
CA HIS A 127 -6.51 44.71 24.04
C HIS A 127 -6.31 45.18 25.49
N ARG A 128 -6.53 44.32 26.49
CA ARG A 128 -6.46 44.69 27.92
C ARG A 128 -5.33 44.01 28.67
N VAL A 129 -4.40 43.35 27.98
CA VAL A 129 -3.41 42.47 28.62
C VAL A 129 -2.22 43.21 29.26
N GLY A 130 -2.18 44.55 29.15
CA GLY A 130 -1.22 45.41 29.84
C GLY A 130 0.22 45.31 29.32
N ILE A 131 0.38 45.03 28.02
CA ILE A 131 1.67 45.06 27.31
C ILE A 131 1.64 46.11 26.20
N HIS A 132 2.80 46.40 25.60
CA HIS A 132 2.92 47.46 24.59
C HIS A 132 2.10 47.11 23.32
N PRO A 133 1.38 48.07 22.70
CA PRO A 133 0.51 47.84 21.54
C PRO A 133 1.12 47.05 20.37
N TRP A 134 2.39 47.25 20.05
CA TRP A 134 3.09 46.52 18.98
C TRP A 134 3.08 44.99 19.18
N ALA A 135 3.04 44.53 20.44
CA ALA A 135 3.03 43.12 20.78
C ALA A 135 1.62 42.49 20.71
N THR A 136 0.60 43.31 20.46
CA THR A 136 -0.81 42.90 20.33
C THR A 136 -1.40 43.31 18.97
N GLU A 137 -0.55 43.56 17.97
CA GLU A 137 -0.97 43.84 16.60
C GLU A 137 -1.57 42.58 15.92
N ALA A 138 -2.16 42.78 14.74
CA ALA A 138 -2.90 41.75 14.01
C ALA A 138 -2.17 40.40 13.90
N PRO A 139 -0.85 40.33 13.62
CA PRO A 139 -0.15 39.04 13.58
C PRO A 139 -0.21 38.26 14.91
N ALA A 140 -0.04 38.94 16.04
CA ALA A 140 -0.09 38.28 17.35
C ALA A 140 -1.51 37.82 17.70
N VAL A 141 -2.51 38.67 17.44
CA VAL A 141 -3.93 38.34 17.66
C VAL A 141 -4.36 37.16 16.80
N LEU A 142 -4.05 37.20 15.50
CA LEU A 142 -4.45 36.17 14.56
C LEU A 142 -3.69 34.86 14.77
N GLY A 143 -2.41 34.90 15.16
CA GLY A 143 -1.67 33.70 15.53
C GLY A 143 -2.30 32.96 16.71
N VAL A 144 -2.66 33.69 17.79
CA VAL A 144 -3.36 33.11 18.94
C VAL A 144 -4.76 32.63 18.56
N ALA A 145 -5.50 33.41 17.77
CA ALA A 145 -6.86 33.07 17.33
C ALA A 145 -6.89 31.83 16.44
N ILE A 146 -6.04 31.73 15.42
CA ILE A 146 -5.96 30.56 14.53
C ILE A 146 -5.57 29.31 15.33
N GLY A 147 -4.55 29.43 16.20
CA GLY A 147 -4.15 28.33 17.08
C GLY A 147 -5.30 27.88 18.01
N THR A 148 -6.12 28.83 18.49
CA THR A 148 -7.30 28.56 19.31
C THR A 148 -8.43 27.91 18.51
N ALA A 149 -8.72 28.39 17.29
CA ALA A 149 -9.73 27.83 16.41
C ALA A 149 -9.44 26.37 16.06
N VAL A 150 -8.17 26.00 15.82
CA VAL A 150 -7.75 24.61 15.62
C VAL A 150 -8.08 23.75 16.84
N LEU A 151 -7.83 24.26 18.05
CA LEU A 151 -8.15 23.53 19.28
C LEU A 151 -9.66 23.35 19.47
N LEU A 152 -10.46 24.38 19.16
CA LEU A 152 -11.91 24.30 19.22
C LEU A 152 -12.46 23.31 18.19
N LEU A 153 -12.03 23.40 16.93
CA LEU A 153 -12.49 22.52 15.85
C LEU A 153 -12.14 21.05 16.08
N ARG A 154 -11.00 20.76 16.73
CA ARG A 154 -10.64 19.37 17.11
C ARG A 154 -11.59 18.76 18.14
N GLN A 155 -12.28 19.60 18.92
CA GLN A 155 -13.18 19.16 20.00
C GLN A 155 -14.65 19.31 19.62
N ALA A 156 -14.97 20.20 18.67
CA ALA A 156 -16.33 20.47 18.24
C ALA A 156 -16.88 19.29 17.40
N PRO A 157 -18.11 18.83 17.67
CA PRO A 157 -18.79 17.90 16.77
C PRO A 157 -19.06 18.58 15.42
N MET A 158 -18.98 17.82 14.34
CA MET A 158 -19.38 18.34 13.02
C MET A 158 -20.87 18.75 13.03
N PRO A 159 -21.24 19.81 12.30
CA PRO A 159 -22.62 20.29 12.25
C PRO A 159 -23.61 19.21 11.80
N THR A 160 -24.85 19.34 12.26
CA THR A 160 -25.99 18.56 11.76
C THR A 160 -26.07 18.66 10.24
N GLY A 161 -26.29 17.54 9.56
CA GLY A 161 -26.36 17.49 8.09
C GLY A 161 -25.01 17.30 7.39
N TYR A 162 -23.87 17.53 8.05
CA TYR A 162 -22.55 17.32 7.45
C TYR A 162 -22.35 15.87 6.97
N ALA A 163 -22.68 14.88 7.81
CA ALA A 163 -22.59 13.47 7.44
C ALA A 163 -23.46 13.13 6.22
N THR A 164 -24.67 13.70 6.14
CA THR A 164 -25.56 13.56 4.99
C THR A 164 -24.97 14.19 3.73
N ALA A 165 -24.35 15.37 3.85
CA ALA A 165 -23.69 16.06 2.75
C ALA A 165 -22.48 15.29 2.22
N VAL A 166 -21.66 14.73 3.11
CA VAL A 166 -20.55 13.84 2.76
C VAL A 166 -21.04 12.62 1.98
N LEU A 167 -22.11 11.98 2.45
CA LEU A 167 -22.72 10.85 1.77
C LEU A 167 -23.30 11.23 0.41
N ALA A 168 -23.96 12.38 0.31
CA ALA A 168 -24.53 12.89 -0.94
C ALA A 168 -23.44 13.17 -1.99
N ARG A 169 -22.33 13.82 -1.59
CA ARG A 169 -21.17 14.00 -2.47
C ARG A 169 -20.57 12.67 -2.88
N ALA A 170 -20.36 11.75 -1.94
CA ALA A 170 -19.82 10.43 -2.24
C ALA A 170 -20.67 9.69 -3.27
N ARG A 171 -22.01 9.78 -3.18
CA ARG A 171 -22.95 9.22 -4.17
C ARG A 171 -22.82 9.90 -5.53
N ALA A 172 -22.73 11.23 -5.58
CA ALA A 172 -22.63 11.98 -6.83
C ALA A 172 -21.32 11.75 -7.59
N GLU A 173 -20.23 11.51 -6.86
CA GLU A 173 -18.89 11.31 -7.42
C GLU A 173 -18.55 9.82 -7.65
N TYR A 174 -19.45 8.89 -7.30
CA TYR A 174 -19.18 7.46 -7.42
C TYR A 174 -19.31 7.01 -8.87
N LEU A 175 -18.20 6.53 -9.45
CA LEU A 175 -18.12 6.01 -10.82
C LEU A 175 -17.82 4.52 -10.82
N LEU A 176 -18.44 3.78 -11.74
CA LEU A 176 -18.21 2.35 -12.01
C LEU A 176 -17.59 2.15 -13.41
N PRO A 177 -16.83 1.07 -13.64
CA PRO A 177 -16.33 0.11 -12.64
C PRO A 177 -15.19 0.72 -11.80
N ARG A 178 -14.89 0.09 -10.65
CA ARG A 178 -13.76 0.45 -9.79
C ARG A 178 -12.92 -0.76 -9.48
N HIS A 179 -11.61 -0.56 -9.51
CA HIS A 179 -10.65 -1.56 -9.06
C HIS A 179 -9.76 -0.95 -7.98
N SER A 180 -9.61 -1.66 -6.88
CA SER A 180 -8.70 -1.29 -5.80
C SER A 180 -7.94 -2.52 -5.33
N SER A 181 -6.70 -2.29 -4.93
CA SER A 181 -5.84 -3.30 -4.32
C SER A 181 -5.30 -2.77 -3.02
N GLY A 182 -5.16 -3.65 -2.04
CA GLY A 182 -4.56 -3.33 -0.74
C GLY A 182 -4.41 -4.58 0.11
N SER A 183 -4.32 -4.38 1.42
CA SER A 183 -4.23 -5.45 2.39
C SER A 183 -5.33 -5.33 3.45
N ALA A 184 -5.88 -6.46 3.89
CA ALA A 184 -6.69 -6.46 5.12
C ALA A 184 -5.83 -6.86 6.31
N LEU A 185 -6.11 -6.28 7.48
CA LEU A 185 -5.68 -6.86 8.74
C LEU A 185 -6.54 -8.10 9.03
N VAL A 186 -5.87 -9.21 9.27
CA VAL A 186 -6.47 -10.47 9.69
C VAL A 186 -6.29 -10.64 11.18
N SER A 187 -7.37 -11.04 11.85
CA SER A 187 -7.37 -11.46 13.24
C SER A 187 -8.30 -12.66 13.38
N GLU A 188 -7.91 -13.64 14.19
CA GLU A 188 -8.72 -14.83 14.47
C GLU A 188 -9.25 -15.51 13.18
N HIS A 189 -8.37 -15.66 12.19
CA HIS A 189 -8.66 -16.25 10.89
C HIS A 189 -9.75 -15.56 10.06
N ARG A 190 -9.98 -14.25 10.25
CA ARG A 190 -10.96 -13.53 9.46
C ARG A 190 -10.55 -12.10 9.14
N PHE A 191 -11.07 -11.64 8.00
CA PHE A 191 -11.29 -10.23 7.71
C PHE A 191 -12.72 -10.07 7.19
N ALA A 192 -13.16 -8.83 6.98
CA ALA A 192 -14.54 -8.60 6.56
C ALA A 192 -14.69 -7.40 5.64
N LEU A 193 -15.72 -7.44 4.81
CA LEU A 193 -16.20 -6.35 3.98
C LEU A 193 -17.59 -5.95 4.51
N LEU A 194 -17.68 -4.87 5.29
CA LEU A 194 -18.94 -4.41 5.89
C LEU A 194 -19.04 -2.90 6.09
N GLU A 195 -20.27 -2.42 6.27
CA GLU A 195 -20.60 -1.03 6.60
C GLU A 195 -20.16 -0.60 8.02
N GLY A 196 -20.00 -1.56 8.94
CA GLY A 196 -19.57 -1.34 10.32
C GLY A 196 -18.05 -1.32 10.50
N THR A 197 -17.60 -1.28 11.75
CA THR A 197 -16.17 -1.19 12.11
C THR A 197 -15.59 -2.48 12.67
N ASP A 198 -16.43 -3.42 13.09
CA ASP A 198 -16.02 -4.64 13.79
C ASP A 198 -16.50 -5.88 13.03
N ALA A 199 -15.60 -6.87 12.85
CA ALA A 199 -15.94 -8.15 12.25
C ALA A 199 -16.54 -9.07 13.33
N PRO A 200 -17.83 -9.47 13.22
CA PRO A 200 -18.43 -10.39 14.18
C PRO A 200 -17.81 -11.79 14.07
N GLU A 201 -17.97 -12.58 15.13
CA GLU A 201 -17.72 -14.02 15.09
C GLU A 201 -18.84 -14.70 14.29
N VAL A 202 -18.46 -15.61 13.40
CA VAL A 202 -19.36 -16.30 12.47
C VAL A 202 -18.95 -17.74 12.27
N ASP A 203 -19.91 -18.59 11.92
CA ASP A 203 -19.65 -19.95 11.49
C ASP A 203 -19.39 -20.01 9.97
N PHE A 204 -18.34 -20.72 9.58
CA PHE A 204 -17.99 -20.97 8.18
C PHE A 204 -18.34 -22.39 7.71
N GLY A 205 -19.04 -23.19 8.52
CA GLY A 205 -19.39 -24.58 8.20
C GLY A 205 -20.30 -24.76 6.98
N GLY A 206 -20.94 -23.69 6.50
CA GLY A 206 -21.77 -23.72 5.29
C GLY A 206 -20.97 -23.96 4.00
N ASN A 207 -20.15 -22.97 3.62
CA ASN A 207 -19.35 -23.03 2.39
C ASN A 207 -17.83 -23.05 2.64
N GLY A 208 -17.35 -22.82 3.87
CA GLY A 208 -15.93 -22.84 4.22
C GLY A 208 -15.14 -21.58 3.87
N LEU A 209 -15.76 -20.54 3.28
CA LEU A 209 -15.08 -19.33 2.79
C LEU A 209 -15.69 -18.02 3.28
N VAL A 210 -17.01 -17.83 3.18
CA VAL A 210 -17.66 -16.54 3.41
C VAL A 210 -18.96 -16.72 4.18
N ALA A 211 -19.20 -15.84 5.16
CA ALA A 211 -20.46 -15.79 5.89
C ALA A 211 -21.08 -14.39 5.74
N VAL A 212 -22.37 -14.33 5.42
CA VAL A 212 -23.11 -13.08 5.28
C VAL A 212 -23.53 -12.58 6.66
N VAL A 213 -23.33 -11.29 6.91
CA VAL A 213 -23.70 -10.60 8.15
C VAL A 213 -24.45 -9.32 7.84
N PRO A 214 -25.16 -8.70 8.82
CA PRO A 214 -25.79 -7.40 8.58
C PRO A 214 -24.78 -6.38 8.05
N GLY A 215 -25.09 -5.77 6.90
CA GLY A 215 -24.24 -4.75 6.27
C GLY A 215 -23.00 -5.27 5.53
N GLY A 216 -22.87 -6.58 5.29
CA GLY A 216 -21.75 -7.10 4.50
C GLY A 216 -21.48 -8.60 4.62
N ALA A 217 -20.21 -8.98 4.58
CA ALA A 217 -19.76 -10.36 4.71
C ALA A 217 -18.41 -10.47 5.42
N VAL A 218 -18.20 -11.59 6.11
CA VAL A 218 -16.94 -11.97 6.77
C VAL A 218 -16.31 -13.10 5.96
N ILE A 219 -15.00 -13.06 5.77
CA ILE A 219 -14.23 -13.99 4.94
C ILE A 219 -13.24 -14.76 5.82
N ARG A 220 -13.19 -16.09 5.64
CA ARG A 220 -12.31 -17.02 6.36
C ARG A 220 -10.95 -17.15 5.69
N THR A 221 -9.90 -16.87 6.46
CA THR A 221 -8.51 -16.93 6.02
C THR A 221 -7.78 -18.16 6.51
N GLY A 222 -6.79 -18.67 5.77
CA GLY A 222 -5.88 -19.70 6.27
C GLY A 222 -4.98 -19.19 7.40
N VAL A 223 -4.43 -18.00 7.21
CA VAL A 223 -3.63 -17.30 8.23
C VAL A 223 -4.47 -16.90 9.45
N GLU A 224 -3.92 -17.08 10.65
CA GLU A 224 -4.58 -16.71 11.92
C GLU A 224 -4.59 -15.20 12.15
N SER A 225 -3.43 -14.57 11.94
CA SER A 225 -3.23 -13.14 12.17
C SER A 225 -2.14 -12.56 11.27
N GLY A 226 -2.28 -11.28 10.92
CA GLY A 226 -1.35 -10.58 10.06
C GLY A 226 -2.08 -9.81 8.97
N HIS A 227 -1.60 -9.92 7.74
CA HIS A 227 -2.26 -9.27 6.60
C HIS A 227 -2.40 -10.24 5.44
N VAL A 228 -3.43 -10.02 4.63
CA VAL A 228 -3.64 -10.73 3.36
C VAL A 228 -3.84 -9.74 2.24
N ARG A 229 -3.46 -10.12 1.02
CA ARG A 229 -3.60 -9.26 -0.15
C ARG A 229 -5.00 -9.38 -0.74
N ILE A 230 -5.62 -8.23 -1.02
CA ILE A 230 -6.97 -8.14 -1.56
C ILE A 230 -6.95 -7.34 -2.86
N MET A 231 -7.59 -7.91 -3.88
CA MET A 231 -8.10 -7.17 -5.03
C MET A 231 -9.62 -7.02 -4.85
N LEU A 232 -10.13 -5.81 -5.02
CA LEU A 232 -11.54 -5.50 -4.94
C LEU A 232 -11.99 -4.88 -6.26
N SER A 233 -12.96 -5.52 -6.90
CA SER A 233 -13.55 -5.08 -8.16
C SER A 233 -15.03 -4.80 -7.95
N ILE A 234 -15.45 -3.55 -8.20
CA ILE A 234 -16.85 -3.14 -8.17
C ILE A 234 -17.33 -2.94 -9.59
N LEU A 235 -18.32 -3.72 -10.01
CA LEU A 235 -18.82 -3.78 -11.37
C LEU A 235 -20.25 -3.23 -11.48
N ASP A 236 -20.63 -2.79 -12.68
CA ASP A 236 -21.98 -2.32 -13.02
C ASP A 236 -22.99 -3.47 -13.21
N GLY A 237 -22.49 -4.70 -13.37
CA GLY A 237 -23.29 -5.90 -13.54
C GLY A 237 -22.51 -7.16 -13.20
N PRO A 238 -23.14 -8.34 -13.31
CA PRO A 238 -22.48 -9.61 -12.99
C PRO A 238 -21.25 -9.82 -13.89
N PRO A 239 -20.12 -10.30 -13.34
CA PRO A 239 -18.98 -10.68 -14.15
C PRO A 239 -19.37 -11.80 -15.13
N PRO A 240 -18.97 -11.72 -16.42
CA PRO A 240 -19.45 -12.63 -17.46
C PRO A 240 -18.97 -14.06 -17.27
N ASP A 241 -17.76 -14.23 -16.72
CA ASP A 241 -17.11 -15.52 -16.54
C ASP A 241 -16.73 -15.75 -15.07
N VAL A 242 -16.46 -17.00 -14.73
CA VAL A 242 -15.86 -17.39 -13.44
C VAL A 242 -14.36 -17.51 -13.65
N ALA A 243 -13.58 -16.76 -12.87
CA ALA A 243 -12.13 -16.81 -12.96
C ALA A 243 -11.59 -18.21 -12.64
N THR A 244 -10.65 -18.68 -13.44
CA THR A 244 -9.94 -19.96 -13.24
C THR A 244 -8.67 -19.74 -12.42
N GLY A 245 -8.11 -20.81 -11.83
CA GLY A 245 -6.86 -20.75 -11.06
C GLY A 245 -7.04 -20.49 -9.55
N TRP A 246 -8.25 -20.17 -9.10
CA TRP A 246 -8.59 -20.02 -7.68
C TRP A 246 -8.95 -21.38 -7.05
N GLU A 247 -8.66 -21.51 -5.75
CA GLU A 247 -8.88 -22.78 -5.02
C GLU A 247 -10.30 -22.86 -4.45
N GLU A 248 -10.84 -21.72 -4.01
CA GLU A 248 -12.21 -21.57 -3.54
C GLU A 248 -12.85 -20.36 -4.20
N ILE A 249 -14.10 -20.51 -4.64
CA ILE A 249 -14.89 -19.42 -5.21
C ILE A 249 -16.33 -19.59 -4.74
N VAL A 250 -16.81 -18.62 -3.96
CA VAL A 250 -18.18 -18.60 -3.44
C VAL A 250 -18.83 -17.27 -3.74
N GLU A 251 -20.07 -17.32 -4.22
CA GLU A 251 -20.91 -16.17 -4.52
C GLU A 251 -22.10 -16.11 -3.55
N VAL A 252 -22.24 -14.99 -2.83
CA VAL A 252 -23.30 -14.75 -1.84
C VAL A 252 -24.04 -13.45 -2.13
N SER A 253 -25.22 -13.27 -1.53
CA SER A 253 -25.92 -11.98 -1.51
C SER A 253 -25.84 -11.37 -0.13
N TRP A 254 -25.62 -10.06 -0.04
CA TRP A 254 -25.85 -9.28 1.20
C TRP A 254 -26.74 -8.08 0.93
N GLN A 255 -27.37 -7.56 1.97
CA GLN A 255 -28.16 -6.32 1.91
C GLN A 255 -27.41 -5.18 2.60
N ALA A 256 -27.14 -4.10 1.87
CA ALA A 256 -26.53 -2.88 2.39
C ALA A 256 -27.62 -1.97 2.96
N ALA A 257 -27.48 -1.54 4.21
CA ALA A 257 -28.44 -0.65 4.85
C ALA A 257 -28.27 0.81 4.40
N VAL A 258 -27.03 1.21 4.10
CA VAL A 258 -26.66 2.57 3.69
C VAL A 258 -25.86 2.60 2.39
N GLY A 259 -25.05 1.56 2.17
CA GLY A 259 -23.98 1.45 1.17
C GLY A 259 -22.62 1.82 1.74
N GLY A 260 -21.57 1.63 0.95
CA GLY A 260 -20.21 2.08 1.31
C GLY A 260 -19.52 1.17 2.33
N ALA A 261 -19.75 -0.13 2.27
CA ALA A 261 -18.97 -1.13 2.99
C ALA A 261 -17.45 -0.97 2.72
N SER A 262 -16.67 -1.19 3.76
CA SER A 262 -15.21 -1.14 3.79
C SER A 262 -14.64 -2.53 4.03
N VAL A 263 -13.49 -2.82 3.45
CA VAL A 263 -12.64 -3.89 3.98
C VAL A 263 -12.12 -3.40 5.34
N LEU A 264 -12.26 -4.20 6.40
CA LEU A 264 -11.85 -3.82 7.75
C LEU A 264 -10.34 -3.91 7.98
N GLY A 265 -9.84 -3.01 8.84
CA GLY A 265 -8.43 -2.93 9.23
C GLY A 265 -7.43 -2.75 8.07
N PRO A 266 -7.73 -1.99 7.00
CA PRO A 266 -6.74 -1.77 5.95
C PRO A 266 -5.55 -1.00 6.53
N ARG A 267 -4.34 -1.22 5.99
CA ARG A 267 -3.16 -0.49 6.49
C ARG A 267 -3.33 1.02 6.25
N ALA A 268 -2.70 1.83 7.11
CA ALA A 268 -2.71 3.29 6.95
C ALA A 268 -2.25 3.68 5.53
N GLY A 269 -3.08 4.44 4.81
CA GLY A 269 -2.83 4.84 3.41
C GLY A 269 -3.62 4.02 2.37
N GLU A 270 -4.23 2.89 2.73
CA GLU A 270 -5.06 2.07 1.83
C GLU A 270 -6.52 2.55 1.79
N SER A 271 -6.72 3.87 1.65
CA SER A 271 -8.06 4.50 1.67
C SER A 271 -9.00 3.97 0.59
N ARG A 272 -8.47 3.37 -0.48
CA ARG A 272 -9.25 2.80 -1.59
C ARG A 272 -10.02 1.53 -1.24
N LEU A 273 -9.70 0.90 -0.10
CA LEU A 273 -10.48 -0.21 0.46
C LEU A 273 -11.50 0.24 1.52
N SER A 274 -11.43 1.52 1.95
CA SER A 274 -12.42 2.13 2.83
C SER A 274 -13.55 2.75 2.02
N ARG A 275 -14.79 2.47 2.43
CA ARG A 275 -16.02 2.88 1.75
C ARG A 275 -15.97 2.60 0.25
N ALA A 276 -15.48 1.41 -0.08
CA ALA A 276 -15.11 1.05 -1.44
C ALA A 276 -16.31 0.61 -2.27
N THR A 277 -17.27 -0.09 -1.65
CA THR A 277 -18.52 -0.51 -2.32
C THR A 277 -19.46 0.68 -2.56
N PRO A 278 -20.48 0.52 -3.40
CA PRO A 278 -21.31 1.65 -3.74
C PRO A 278 -22.07 2.24 -2.55
N PRO A 279 -22.12 3.58 -2.41
CA PRO A 279 -22.68 4.27 -1.24
C PRO A 279 -24.21 4.33 -1.23
N TRP A 280 -24.91 3.39 -1.88
CA TRP A 280 -26.36 3.30 -1.85
C TRP A 280 -26.85 2.02 -1.18
N PRO A 281 -28.01 2.06 -0.49
CA PRO A 281 -28.62 0.86 0.05
C PRO A 281 -29.10 -0.07 -1.07
N GLY A 282 -29.28 -1.33 -0.73
CA GLY A 282 -29.83 -2.32 -1.67
C GLY A 282 -29.16 -3.67 -1.57
N ASP A 283 -29.57 -4.56 -2.47
CA ASP A 283 -29.03 -5.91 -2.57
C ASP A 283 -27.79 -5.93 -3.45
N TYR A 284 -26.75 -6.60 -2.96
CA TYR A 284 -25.49 -6.78 -3.66
C TYR A 284 -25.14 -8.26 -3.70
N ARG A 285 -24.46 -8.64 -4.79
CA ARG A 285 -23.77 -9.91 -4.91
C ARG A 285 -22.29 -9.70 -4.63
N LEU A 286 -21.70 -10.65 -3.93
CA LEU A 286 -20.27 -10.75 -3.67
C LEU A 286 -19.79 -12.11 -4.14
N ARG A 287 -18.81 -12.12 -5.04
CA ARG A 287 -18.02 -13.30 -5.35
C ARG A 287 -16.66 -13.18 -4.68
N VAL A 288 -16.37 -14.10 -3.76
CA VAL A 288 -15.08 -14.23 -3.08
C VAL A 288 -14.29 -15.31 -3.78
N HIS A 289 -13.10 -14.97 -4.25
CA HIS A 289 -12.11 -15.91 -4.73
C HIS A 289 -10.97 -15.97 -3.71
N ALA A 290 -10.51 -17.18 -3.38
CA ALA A 290 -9.42 -17.39 -2.46
C ALA A 290 -8.39 -18.36 -3.02
N TRP A 291 -7.12 -18.05 -2.76
CA TRP A 291 -5.98 -18.88 -3.13
C TRP A 291 -4.96 -18.90 -1.99
N GLY A 292 -4.35 -20.06 -1.75
CA GLY A 292 -3.24 -20.20 -0.80
C GLY A 292 -3.64 -20.36 0.66
N ARG A 293 -4.92 -20.63 0.98
CA ARG A 293 -5.39 -20.78 2.37
C ARG A 293 -4.84 -22.01 3.09
N ASP A 294 -4.28 -22.97 2.35
CA ASP A 294 -3.61 -24.15 2.89
C ASP A 294 -2.09 -23.96 3.03
N GLU A 295 -1.53 -22.85 2.55
CA GLU A 295 -0.09 -22.65 2.50
C GLU A 295 0.42 -22.14 3.86
N THR A 296 1.32 -22.90 4.47
CA THR A 296 1.77 -22.65 5.86
C THR A 296 3.01 -21.78 5.97
N ASP A 297 3.77 -21.63 4.88
CA ASP A 297 5.15 -21.17 4.96
C ASP A 297 5.31 -19.63 4.86
N GLU A 298 4.33 -18.88 4.34
CA GLU A 298 4.48 -17.43 4.12
C GLU A 298 3.16 -16.67 4.21
N ARG A 299 3.13 -15.57 4.99
CA ARG A 299 1.93 -14.72 5.20
C ARG A 299 1.48 -13.95 3.94
N ASP A 300 2.33 -13.85 2.93
CA ASP A 300 2.07 -13.14 1.67
C ASP A 300 1.61 -14.06 0.53
N VAL A 301 1.37 -15.34 0.80
CA VAL A 301 0.90 -16.32 -0.20
C VAL A 301 -0.62 -16.32 -0.31
N GLU A 302 -1.34 -15.91 0.74
CA GLU A 302 -2.80 -15.92 0.72
C GLU A 302 -3.38 -14.69 0.02
N HIS A 303 -4.14 -14.93 -1.05
CA HIS A 303 -4.69 -13.91 -1.93
C HIS A 303 -6.20 -14.00 -2.04
N TYR A 304 -6.84 -12.84 -2.09
CA TYR A 304 -8.28 -12.73 -2.26
C TYR A 304 -8.65 -11.79 -3.40
N GLU A 305 -9.65 -12.20 -4.18
CA GLU A 305 -10.36 -11.30 -5.08
C GLU A 305 -11.84 -11.22 -4.69
N LEU A 306 -12.29 -10.01 -4.38
CA LEU A 306 -13.66 -9.69 -4.05
C LEU A 306 -14.29 -8.98 -5.25
N VAL A 307 -15.31 -9.57 -5.85
CA VAL A 307 -16.06 -8.95 -6.94
C VAL A 307 -17.46 -8.62 -6.45
N VAL A 308 -17.84 -7.34 -6.50
CA VAL A 308 -19.11 -6.84 -5.99
C VAL A 308 -19.89 -6.19 -7.13
N TRP A 309 -21.18 -6.51 -7.24
CA TRP A 309 -22.10 -5.83 -8.15
C TRP A 309 -23.50 -5.79 -7.54
N GLN A 310 -24.30 -4.82 -7.97
CA GLN A 310 -25.68 -4.72 -7.52
C GLN A 310 -26.54 -5.76 -8.26
N ALA A 311 -27.29 -6.57 -7.52
CA ALA A 311 -28.26 -7.51 -8.08
C ALA A 311 -29.26 -7.94 -7.00
N PRO A 312 -30.48 -8.36 -7.39
CA PRO A 312 -31.43 -8.94 -6.44
C PRO A 312 -30.82 -10.10 -5.66
N ALA A 313 -31.26 -10.27 -4.41
CA ALA A 313 -30.84 -11.40 -3.60
C ALA A 313 -31.13 -12.73 -4.31
N ALA A 314 -30.10 -13.57 -4.42
CA ALA A 314 -30.16 -14.91 -4.99
C ALA A 314 -29.49 -15.92 -4.05
N PRO A 315 -29.75 -17.23 -4.21
CA PRO A 315 -29.06 -18.27 -3.46
C PRO A 315 -27.54 -18.18 -3.60
N GLU A 316 -26.85 -18.77 -2.63
CA GLU A 316 -25.40 -18.96 -2.69
C GLU A 316 -25.02 -19.88 -3.86
N ILE A 317 -23.89 -19.58 -4.50
CA ILE A 317 -23.31 -20.41 -5.57
C ILE A 317 -21.86 -20.72 -5.21
N VAL A 318 -21.50 -22.00 -5.15
CA VAL A 318 -20.12 -22.45 -4.97
C VAL A 318 -19.57 -22.86 -6.32
N HIS A 319 -18.61 -22.10 -6.85
CA HIS A 319 -17.99 -22.37 -8.15
C HIS A 319 -16.74 -23.25 -8.03
N ALA A 320 -15.97 -23.10 -6.96
CA ALA A 320 -14.80 -23.93 -6.67
C ALA A 320 -14.70 -24.19 -5.15
N ARG A 321 -14.27 -25.40 -4.77
CA ARG A 321 -14.09 -25.80 -3.37
C ARG A 321 -13.01 -26.88 -3.18
N THR A 322 -11.77 -26.53 -3.50
CA THR A 322 -10.66 -27.48 -3.64
C THR A 322 -9.63 -27.43 -2.52
N ASP A 323 -9.73 -26.49 -1.58
CA ASP A 323 -8.75 -26.37 -0.49
C ASP A 323 -9.07 -27.28 0.70
N ARG A 324 -8.06 -27.66 1.47
CA ARG A 324 -8.22 -28.55 2.63
C ARG A 324 -8.90 -27.83 3.78
N LEU A 325 -8.61 -26.54 3.97
CA LEU A 325 -9.24 -25.72 4.99
C LEU A 325 -10.77 -25.73 4.89
N GLY A 326 -11.31 -25.42 3.71
CA GLY A 326 -12.74 -25.40 3.45
C GLY A 326 -13.39 -26.76 3.69
N HIS A 327 -12.75 -27.85 3.23
CA HIS A 327 -13.22 -29.22 3.52
C HIS A 327 -13.27 -29.49 5.02
N ARG A 328 -12.22 -29.17 5.78
CA ARG A 328 -12.22 -29.30 7.25
C ARG A 328 -13.35 -28.52 7.91
N LEU A 329 -13.57 -27.27 7.49
CA LEU A 329 -14.62 -26.42 8.06
C LEU A 329 -16.03 -26.97 7.78
N ARG A 330 -16.24 -27.61 6.63
CA ARG A 330 -17.50 -28.26 6.26
C ARG A 330 -17.64 -29.69 6.84
N GLY A 331 -16.63 -30.20 7.54
CA GLY A 331 -16.59 -31.59 8.03
C GLY A 331 -16.44 -32.63 6.91
N GLU A 332 -15.91 -32.23 5.77
CA GLU A 332 -15.68 -33.08 4.60
C GLU A 332 -14.26 -33.71 4.66
N PRO A 333 -14.04 -34.90 4.07
CA PRO A 333 -12.70 -35.48 3.94
C PRO A 333 -11.79 -34.60 3.09
N GLU A 334 -10.58 -34.32 3.57
CA GLU A 334 -9.64 -33.46 2.85
C GLU A 334 -9.28 -34.02 1.45
N PRO A 335 -9.24 -33.16 0.42
CA PRO A 335 -8.85 -33.60 -0.91
C PRO A 335 -7.36 -33.94 -0.97
N ALA A 336 -7.04 -35.01 -1.70
CA ALA A 336 -5.67 -35.31 -2.07
C ALA A 336 -5.17 -34.26 -3.08
N ARG A 337 -4.27 -33.38 -2.64
CA ARG A 337 -3.61 -32.38 -3.48
C ARG A 337 -2.22 -32.89 -3.87
N PRO A 338 -1.96 -33.20 -5.15
CA PRO A 338 -0.62 -33.58 -5.58
C PRO A 338 0.35 -32.42 -5.32
N GLN A 339 1.56 -32.74 -4.90
CA GLN A 339 2.59 -31.73 -4.71
C GLN A 339 2.88 -31.06 -6.06
N ARG A 340 2.68 -29.74 -6.11
CA ARG A 340 2.99 -28.96 -7.30
C ARG A 340 4.50 -29.02 -7.58
N PRO A 341 4.95 -29.26 -8.83
CA PRO A 341 6.38 -29.41 -9.13
C PRO A 341 7.24 -28.23 -8.65
N GLU A 342 6.72 -27.01 -8.78
CA GLU A 342 7.40 -25.77 -8.41
C GLU A 342 7.56 -25.57 -6.91
N ALA A 343 6.93 -26.40 -6.08
CA ALA A 343 7.14 -26.39 -4.63
C ALA A 343 8.62 -26.62 -4.26
N ALA A 344 9.37 -27.37 -5.08
CA ALA A 344 10.80 -27.62 -4.89
C ALA A 344 11.65 -26.34 -4.94
N TYR A 345 11.15 -25.26 -5.54
CA TYR A 345 11.86 -23.99 -5.70
C TYR A 345 11.39 -22.89 -4.74
N ARG A 346 10.46 -23.17 -3.81
CA ARG A 346 9.93 -22.16 -2.87
C ARG A 346 11.00 -21.43 -2.07
N TRP A 347 12.12 -22.09 -1.75
CA TRP A 347 13.28 -21.50 -1.09
C TRP A 347 13.78 -20.22 -1.78
N LEU A 348 13.57 -20.08 -3.10
CA LEU A 348 13.95 -18.92 -3.88
C LEU A 348 13.33 -17.62 -3.34
N ARG A 349 12.09 -17.67 -2.81
CA ARG A 349 11.37 -16.49 -2.29
C ARG A 349 12.08 -15.83 -1.11
N GLN A 350 12.84 -16.62 -0.36
CA GLN A 350 13.60 -16.19 0.82
C GLN A 350 15.08 -15.98 0.52
N SER A 351 15.49 -16.13 -0.74
CA SER A 351 16.87 -15.99 -1.18
C SER A 351 17.20 -14.58 -1.70
N THR A 352 18.48 -14.32 -1.93
CA THR A 352 18.99 -13.10 -2.59
C THR A 352 18.58 -12.97 -4.05
N LEU A 353 18.05 -14.03 -4.66
CA LEU A 353 17.56 -14.04 -6.05
C LEU A 353 16.06 -13.70 -6.16
N ASN A 354 15.34 -13.56 -5.04
CA ASN A 354 13.87 -13.49 -5.02
C ASN A 354 13.28 -12.39 -5.93
N VAL A 355 13.92 -11.23 -6.00
CA VAL A 355 13.38 -10.04 -6.69
C VAL A 355 13.75 -10.02 -8.18
N ALA A 356 14.99 -10.34 -8.52
CA ALA A 356 15.48 -10.26 -9.90
C ALA A 356 16.75 -11.07 -10.10
N ALA A 357 16.73 -12.01 -11.04
CA ALA A 357 17.90 -12.79 -11.43
C ALA A 357 17.72 -13.47 -12.79
N THR A 358 18.82 -13.98 -13.33
CA THR A 358 18.82 -15.03 -14.34
C THR A 358 19.57 -16.24 -13.80
N VAL A 359 18.95 -17.41 -13.90
CA VAL A 359 19.62 -18.68 -13.64
C VAL A 359 19.70 -19.46 -14.95
N THR A 360 20.91 -19.78 -15.36
CA THR A 360 21.19 -20.57 -16.56
C THR A 360 21.90 -21.86 -16.16
N VAL A 361 21.43 -22.99 -16.66
CA VAL A 361 22.03 -24.31 -16.43
C VAL A 361 22.56 -24.83 -17.75
N VAL A 362 23.84 -25.21 -17.77
CA VAL A 362 24.53 -25.68 -18.97
C VAL A 362 25.13 -27.06 -18.75
N THR A 363 24.90 -28.00 -19.67
CA THR A 363 25.47 -29.35 -19.67
C THR A 363 26.40 -29.54 -20.87
N GLY A 364 27.35 -30.47 -20.76
CA GLY A 364 28.28 -30.78 -21.84
C GLY A 364 29.36 -29.70 -22.06
N ALA A 365 29.52 -28.76 -21.13
CA ALA A 365 30.53 -27.71 -21.16
C ALA A 365 31.12 -27.49 -19.75
N GLY A 366 32.41 -27.14 -19.68
CA GLY A 366 33.07 -26.79 -18.42
C GLY A 366 32.93 -25.31 -18.08
N VAL A 367 33.30 -24.93 -16.85
CA VAL A 367 33.26 -23.53 -16.37
C VAL A 367 33.92 -22.53 -17.33
N PRO A 368 35.14 -22.77 -17.87
CA PRO A 368 35.76 -21.82 -18.79
C PRO A 368 34.96 -21.62 -20.09
N ASP A 369 34.28 -22.65 -20.57
CA ASP A 369 33.50 -22.57 -21.81
C ASP A 369 32.20 -21.81 -21.59
N VAL A 370 31.54 -22.03 -20.45
CA VAL A 370 30.36 -21.26 -20.05
C VAL A 370 30.71 -19.78 -19.87
N LEU A 371 31.79 -19.45 -19.17
CA LEU A 371 32.23 -18.07 -19.01
C LEU A 371 32.50 -17.39 -20.36
N ARG A 372 33.17 -18.09 -21.30
CA ARG A 372 33.36 -17.56 -22.66
C ARG A 372 32.06 -17.42 -23.44
N ALA A 373 31.09 -18.31 -23.25
CA ALA A 373 29.77 -18.19 -23.87
C ALA A 373 29.05 -16.90 -23.45
N PHE A 374 29.23 -16.48 -22.20
CA PHE A 374 28.76 -15.20 -21.65
C PHE A 374 29.65 -14.01 -22.03
N GLY A 375 30.80 -14.23 -22.69
CA GLY A 375 31.76 -13.16 -23.03
C GLY A 375 32.66 -12.74 -21.86
N ALA A 376 32.71 -13.52 -20.77
CA ALA A 376 33.67 -13.34 -19.68
C ALA A 376 35.05 -13.93 -20.02
N ASP A 377 36.09 -13.37 -19.41
CA ASP A 377 37.44 -13.92 -19.38
C ASP A 377 37.60 -14.83 -18.14
N PRO A 378 37.73 -16.17 -18.31
CA PRO A 378 37.86 -17.11 -17.20
C PRO A 378 39.09 -16.88 -16.31
N THR A 379 40.08 -16.11 -16.80
CA THR A 379 41.33 -15.84 -16.08
C THR A 379 41.26 -14.59 -15.20
N ARG A 380 40.13 -13.88 -15.19
CA ARG A 380 39.93 -12.62 -14.45
C ARG A 380 38.73 -12.68 -13.49
N PRO A 381 38.79 -13.53 -12.44
CA PRO A 381 37.77 -13.51 -11.39
C PRO A 381 37.85 -12.21 -10.57
N GLU A 382 36.70 -11.70 -10.17
CA GLU A 382 36.53 -10.59 -9.22
C GLU A 382 35.70 -11.05 -8.02
N SER A 383 35.82 -10.37 -6.88
CA SER A 383 34.93 -10.60 -5.74
C SER A 383 33.52 -10.10 -6.08
N MET A 384 32.48 -10.91 -5.83
CA MET A 384 31.09 -10.49 -6.05
C MET A 384 30.74 -9.26 -5.21
N ARG A 385 31.14 -9.24 -3.94
CA ARG A 385 30.91 -8.11 -3.04
C ARG A 385 31.60 -6.84 -3.55
N ALA A 386 32.88 -6.95 -3.89
CA ALA A 386 33.66 -5.81 -4.39
C ALA A 386 33.09 -5.26 -5.72
N LEU A 387 32.69 -6.16 -6.63
CA LEU A 387 32.09 -5.82 -7.90
C LEU A 387 30.77 -5.07 -7.72
N ARG A 388 29.90 -5.56 -6.84
CA ARG A 388 28.62 -4.90 -6.51
C ARG A 388 28.82 -3.51 -5.91
N GLU A 389 29.75 -3.36 -4.97
CA GLU A 389 30.07 -2.07 -4.35
C GLU A 389 30.63 -1.06 -5.37
N ASP A 390 31.47 -1.54 -6.28
CA ASP A 390 32.04 -0.76 -7.37
C ASP A 390 30.96 -0.26 -8.35
N LEU A 391 30.08 -1.16 -8.82
CA LEU A 391 28.99 -0.80 -9.73
C LEU A 391 28.02 0.21 -9.08
N MET A 392 27.67 0.01 -7.80
CA MET A 392 26.83 0.95 -7.05
C MET A 392 27.48 2.34 -6.94
N ARG A 393 28.79 2.40 -6.66
CA ARG A 393 29.54 3.67 -6.61
C ARG A 393 29.55 4.38 -7.95
N ARG A 394 29.77 3.64 -9.04
CA ARG A 394 29.83 4.19 -10.40
C ARG A 394 28.44 4.49 -10.99
N ARG A 395 27.37 4.04 -10.34
CA ARG A 395 26.00 4.00 -10.90
C ARG A 395 25.97 3.30 -12.26
N SER A 396 26.77 2.24 -12.40
CA SER A 396 26.84 1.42 -13.61
C SER A 396 25.95 0.19 -13.48
N SER A 397 25.41 -0.26 -14.61
CA SER A 397 24.63 -1.49 -14.79
C SER A 397 25.39 -2.50 -15.66
N ASP A 398 26.73 -2.48 -15.62
CA ASP A 398 27.52 -3.44 -16.39
C ASP A 398 27.24 -4.86 -15.87
N PRO A 399 26.94 -5.80 -16.77
CA PRO A 399 26.49 -7.12 -16.36
C PRO A 399 27.64 -8.00 -15.86
N TRP A 400 27.30 -8.95 -14.99
CA TRP A 400 28.26 -9.94 -14.47
C TRP A 400 27.57 -11.25 -14.10
N VAL A 401 28.36 -12.32 -14.02
CA VAL A 401 27.89 -13.67 -13.73
C VAL A 401 28.76 -14.37 -12.69
N ALA A 402 28.13 -15.14 -11.81
CA ALA A 402 28.79 -16.10 -10.93
C ALA A 402 28.48 -17.52 -11.40
N VAL A 403 29.46 -18.42 -11.32
CA VAL A 403 29.33 -19.79 -11.85
C VAL A 403 29.71 -20.85 -10.82
N LEU A 404 29.04 -21.99 -10.86
CA LEU A 404 29.29 -23.14 -10.01
C LEU A 404 29.26 -24.43 -10.83
N ASP A 405 30.32 -25.22 -10.74
CA ASP A 405 30.31 -26.61 -11.22
C ASP A 405 29.64 -27.50 -10.16
N VAL A 406 28.59 -28.22 -10.57
CA VAL A 406 27.83 -29.15 -9.72
C VAL A 406 28.04 -30.61 -10.11
N GLY A 407 29.01 -30.90 -10.98
CA GLY A 407 29.29 -32.25 -11.45
C GLY A 407 28.26 -32.71 -12.47
N GLY A 408 28.55 -32.48 -13.75
CA GLY A 408 27.67 -32.82 -14.89
C GLY A 408 26.91 -31.63 -15.47
N ALA A 409 26.87 -30.50 -14.75
CA ALA A 409 26.37 -29.23 -15.22
C ALA A 409 27.14 -28.06 -14.59
N VAL A 410 27.08 -26.91 -15.25
CA VAL A 410 27.52 -25.62 -14.72
C VAL A 410 26.30 -24.74 -14.53
N LEU A 411 26.14 -24.23 -13.31
CA LEU A 411 25.15 -23.21 -12.96
C LEU A 411 25.77 -21.84 -13.21
N ALA A 412 25.04 -20.94 -13.85
CA ALA A 412 25.41 -19.55 -14.05
C ALA A 412 24.29 -18.65 -13.50
N VAL A 413 24.65 -17.77 -12.56
CA VAL A 413 23.71 -16.88 -11.86
C VAL A 413 24.10 -15.43 -12.12
N GLU A 414 23.14 -14.67 -12.65
CA GLU A 414 23.24 -13.24 -12.85
C GLU A 414 22.26 -12.54 -11.89
N TYR A 415 22.74 -11.55 -11.14
CA TYR A 415 21.90 -10.79 -10.19
C TYR A 415 21.31 -9.58 -10.89
N ASN A 416 20.00 -9.59 -11.14
CA ASN A 416 19.26 -8.52 -11.82
C ASN A 416 19.73 -8.22 -13.28
N ASP A 417 20.41 -9.18 -13.92
CA ASP A 417 20.80 -9.15 -15.34
C ASP A 417 20.16 -10.32 -16.11
N TRP A 418 20.27 -10.32 -17.45
CA TRP A 418 19.47 -11.18 -18.35
C TRP A 418 20.24 -11.85 -19.50
N GLN A 419 21.56 -11.75 -19.55
CA GLN A 419 22.35 -12.15 -20.72
C GLN A 419 22.26 -13.66 -20.98
N GLY A 420 22.20 -14.48 -19.93
CA GLY A 420 22.06 -15.93 -20.00
C GLY A 420 20.74 -16.41 -20.61
N SER A 421 19.73 -15.54 -20.64
CA SER A 421 18.43 -15.81 -21.27
C SER A 421 18.40 -15.50 -22.77
N THR A 422 19.51 -15.03 -23.36
CA THR A 422 19.55 -14.55 -24.75
C THR A 422 19.95 -15.64 -25.73
N GLY A 423 19.44 -15.53 -26.97
CA GLY A 423 19.78 -16.44 -28.04
C GLY A 423 21.29 -16.60 -28.29
N PRO A 424 22.08 -15.50 -28.39
CA PRO A 424 23.53 -15.60 -28.60
C PRO A 424 24.29 -16.35 -27.49
N VAL A 425 23.97 -16.10 -26.22
CA VAL A 425 24.60 -16.80 -25.10
C VAL A 425 24.19 -18.27 -25.09
N LEU A 426 22.90 -18.58 -25.27
CA LEU A 426 22.39 -19.95 -25.26
C LEU A 426 22.90 -20.79 -26.44
N THR A 427 23.05 -20.19 -27.62
CA THR A 427 23.67 -20.81 -28.80
C THR A 427 25.10 -21.26 -28.45
N ARG A 428 25.91 -20.38 -27.86
CA ARG A 428 27.29 -20.73 -27.48
C ARG A 428 27.35 -21.73 -26.33
N ALA A 429 26.55 -21.51 -25.29
CA ALA A 429 26.56 -22.34 -24.08
C ALA A 429 26.09 -23.77 -24.36
N SER A 430 25.10 -23.95 -25.23
CA SER A 430 24.56 -25.28 -25.55
C SER A 430 25.36 -26.06 -26.60
N ALA A 431 26.45 -25.52 -27.16
CA ALA A 431 27.17 -26.14 -28.27
C ALA A 431 27.60 -27.61 -28.00
N GLY A 432 27.99 -27.93 -26.77
CA GLY A 432 28.40 -29.27 -26.34
C GLY A 432 27.28 -30.12 -25.70
N GLY A 433 26.08 -29.59 -25.54
CA GLY A 433 25.01 -30.24 -24.76
C GLY A 433 23.71 -29.46 -24.75
N ARG A 434 23.20 -29.13 -23.57
CA ARG A 434 21.96 -28.35 -23.38
C ARG A 434 22.25 -27.11 -22.56
N ALA A 435 21.56 -26.02 -22.87
CA ALA A 435 21.48 -24.84 -22.02
C ALA A 435 20.03 -24.44 -21.84
N ALA A 436 19.59 -24.19 -20.62
CA ALA A 436 18.27 -23.62 -20.35
C ALA A 436 18.38 -22.53 -19.30
N SER A 437 17.53 -21.51 -19.42
CA SER A 437 17.63 -20.28 -18.63
C SER A 437 16.24 -19.77 -18.23
N MET A 438 16.14 -19.28 -17.01
CA MET A 438 14.98 -18.56 -16.50
C MET A 438 15.41 -17.20 -15.96
N PHE A 439 14.83 -16.13 -16.51
CA PHE A 439 15.02 -14.73 -16.11
C PHE A 439 13.74 -14.13 -15.52
N TRP A 440 13.88 -13.31 -14.48
CA TRP A 440 12.82 -12.47 -13.92
C TRP A 440 13.40 -11.16 -13.35
N ASN A 441 12.58 -10.11 -13.26
CA ASN A 441 12.99 -8.85 -12.64
C ASN A 441 11.88 -8.07 -11.94
N VAL A 442 12.26 -6.94 -11.31
CA VAL A 442 11.37 -5.99 -10.61
C VAL A 442 10.24 -5.41 -11.48
N LYS A 443 10.35 -5.47 -12.81
CA LYS A 443 9.33 -4.98 -13.75
C LYS A 443 8.34 -6.08 -14.14
N ALA A 444 8.35 -7.22 -13.44
CA ALA A 444 7.57 -8.41 -13.74
C ALA A 444 7.81 -8.99 -15.15
N LEU A 445 8.93 -8.62 -15.78
CA LEU A 445 9.34 -9.21 -17.05
C LEU A 445 9.97 -10.56 -16.76
N THR A 446 9.61 -11.55 -17.57
CA THR A 446 10.17 -12.90 -17.49
C THR A 446 10.67 -13.38 -18.84
N ARG A 447 11.62 -14.32 -18.84
CA ARG A 447 12.00 -15.04 -20.06
C ARG A 447 12.43 -16.45 -19.72
N LEU A 448 11.80 -17.42 -20.37
CA LEU A 448 12.15 -18.84 -20.30
C LEU A 448 12.75 -19.26 -21.65
N SER A 449 13.94 -19.84 -21.61
CA SER A 449 14.68 -20.17 -22.82
C SER A 449 15.37 -21.53 -22.76
N PHE A 450 15.44 -22.20 -23.91
CA PHE A 450 16.00 -23.54 -24.08
C PHE A 450 16.82 -23.60 -25.36
N ALA A 451 17.99 -24.22 -25.28
CA ALA A 451 18.84 -24.50 -26.43
C ALA A 451 19.54 -25.86 -26.28
N GLU A 452 19.73 -26.54 -27.40
CA GLU A 452 20.44 -27.82 -27.48
C GLU A 452 21.37 -27.81 -28.68
N ARG A 453 22.64 -28.18 -28.46
CA ARG A 453 23.66 -28.30 -29.52
C ARG A 453 23.80 -27.06 -30.41
N GLY A 454 23.67 -25.89 -29.81
CA GLY A 454 23.78 -24.60 -30.49
C GLY A 454 22.50 -24.12 -31.17
N GLU A 455 21.39 -24.85 -31.10
CA GLU A 455 20.11 -24.42 -31.62
C GLU A 455 19.21 -23.92 -30.48
N VAL A 456 18.70 -22.69 -30.58
CA VAL A 456 17.70 -22.15 -29.65
C VAL A 456 16.32 -22.70 -30.02
N LEU A 457 15.79 -23.59 -29.17
CA LEU A 457 14.53 -24.29 -29.41
C LEU A 457 13.31 -23.44 -29.03
N LEU A 458 13.43 -22.63 -27.99
CA LEU A 458 12.40 -21.73 -27.50
C LEU A 458 13.05 -20.61 -26.68
N SER A 459 12.60 -19.36 -26.83
CA SER A 459 12.98 -18.24 -25.97
C SER A 459 11.84 -17.22 -25.98
N VAL A 460 11.02 -17.26 -24.92
CA VAL A 460 9.77 -16.50 -24.85
C VAL A 460 9.53 -16.00 -23.44
N GLU A 461 8.68 -14.98 -23.30
CA GLU A 461 8.08 -14.69 -22.01
C GLU A 461 6.96 -15.71 -21.74
N PRO A 462 7.03 -16.48 -20.64
CA PRO A 462 6.08 -17.56 -20.41
C PRO A 462 4.70 -17.02 -20.00
N PHE A 463 3.74 -17.11 -20.91
CA PHE A 463 2.33 -16.80 -20.69
C PHE A 463 1.45 -17.87 -21.34
N GLY A 464 0.50 -18.42 -20.58
CA GLY A 464 -0.45 -19.39 -21.10
C GLY A 464 0.22 -20.67 -21.62
N ASP A 465 -0.32 -21.21 -22.72
CA ASP A 465 0.23 -22.38 -23.39
C ASP A 465 1.40 -21.99 -24.30
N LEU A 466 2.52 -22.68 -24.14
CA LEU A 466 3.75 -22.41 -24.88
C LEU A 466 3.88 -23.43 -26.02
N GLY A 467 3.67 -22.99 -27.26
CA GLY A 467 3.94 -23.81 -28.44
C GLY A 467 5.42 -24.19 -28.50
N ALA A 468 5.75 -25.42 -28.09
CA ALA A 468 7.12 -25.87 -27.89
C ALA A 468 7.43 -27.18 -28.65
N PRO A 469 8.66 -27.37 -29.15
CA PRO A 469 9.07 -28.64 -29.76
C PRO A 469 9.11 -29.77 -28.72
N PRO A 470 9.05 -31.05 -29.12
CA PRO A 470 8.85 -32.17 -28.19
C PRO A 470 9.79 -32.20 -26.97
N PRO A 471 11.12 -31.98 -27.11
CA PRO A 471 12.02 -31.99 -25.95
C PRO A 471 11.72 -30.90 -24.91
N VAL A 472 11.19 -29.76 -25.37
CA VAL A 472 10.80 -28.65 -24.49
C VAL A 472 9.39 -28.88 -23.95
N ALA A 473 8.47 -29.38 -24.77
CA ALA A 473 7.10 -29.71 -24.33
C ALA A 473 7.08 -30.70 -23.16
N GLU A 474 7.95 -31.72 -23.17
CA GLU A 474 8.11 -32.66 -22.06
C GLU A 474 8.53 -31.97 -20.75
N ALA A 475 9.43 -30.98 -20.83
CA ALA A 475 9.86 -30.21 -19.66
C ALA A 475 8.74 -29.35 -19.07
N LEU A 476 7.78 -28.91 -19.90
CA LEU A 476 6.67 -28.03 -19.52
C LEU A 476 5.45 -28.75 -18.93
N VAL A 477 5.39 -30.09 -18.98
CA VAL A 477 4.20 -30.86 -18.54
C VAL A 477 3.78 -30.53 -17.10
N GLY A 478 2.52 -30.11 -16.92
CA GLY A 478 1.93 -29.79 -15.61
C GLY A 478 2.30 -28.43 -15.03
N LEU A 479 3.04 -27.61 -15.78
CA LEU A 479 3.28 -26.20 -15.44
C LEU A 479 2.19 -25.34 -16.07
N ASP A 480 1.60 -24.45 -15.28
CA ASP A 480 0.50 -23.58 -15.72
C ASP A 480 0.94 -22.12 -15.62
N PHE A 481 1.49 -21.59 -16.72
CA PHE A 481 1.94 -20.20 -16.79
C PHE A 481 0.79 -19.19 -16.93
N ALA A 482 -0.47 -19.64 -17.03
CA ALA A 482 -1.64 -18.76 -16.94
C ALA A 482 -2.00 -18.44 -15.48
N ASP A 483 -1.72 -19.36 -14.56
CA ASP A 483 -1.89 -19.16 -13.12
C ASP A 483 -0.73 -18.32 -12.55
N HIS A 484 -0.99 -17.02 -12.38
CA HIS A 484 -0.02 -16.06 -11.87
C HIS A 484 0.36 -16.29 -10.41
N HIS A 485 -0.44 -17.03 -9.64
CA HIS A 485 -0.19 -17.29 -8.23
C HIS A 485 0.88 -18.38 -8.01
N ARG A 486 1.09 -19.25 -9.00
CA ARG A 486 2.08 -20.35 -8.91
C ARG A 486 3.54 -19.89 -9.00
N GLY A 487 3.79 -18.65 -9.43
CA GLY A 487 5.14 -18.08 -9.57
C GLY A 487 5.84 -18.58 -10.84
N LYS A 488 5.92 -17.71 -11.85
CA LYS A 488 6.52 -18.05 -13.16
C LYS A 488 7.99 -18.39 -13.03
N GLU A 489 8.70 -17.71 -12.14
CA GLU A 489 10.11 -17.95 -11.81
C GLU A 489 10.32 -19.38 -11.29
N LEU A 490 9.43 -19.87 -10.42
CA LEU A 490 9.55 -21.21 -9.84
C LEU A 490 9.23 -22.29 -10.89
N MET A 491 8.16 -22.10 -11.66
CA MET A 491 7.79 -23.01 -12.75
C MET A 491 8.87 -23.03 -13.85
N GLY A 492 9.43 -21.88 -14.20
CA GLY A 492 10.51 -21.77 -15.16
C GLY A 492 11.74 -22.57 -14.74
N LEU A 493 12.13 -22.50 -13.46
CA LEU A 493 13.25 -23.29 -12.93
C LEU A 493 12.97 -24.80 -12.92
N VAL A 494 11.73 -25.23 -12.68
CA VAL A 494 11.35 -26.64 -12.87
C VAL A 494 11.54 -27.07 -14.32
N ALA A 495 11.12 -26.24 -15.28
CA ALA A 495 11.29 -26.54 -16.70
C ALA A 495 12.78 -26.60 -17.09
N VAL A 496 13.60 -25.66 -16.60
CA VAL A 496 15.07 -25.67 -16.76
C VAL A 496 15.64 -26.99 -16.25
N GLN A 497 15.29 -27.39 -15.02
CA GLN A 497 15.77 -28.63 -14.42
C GLN A 497 15.36 -29.88 -15.20
N ARG A 498 14.12 -29.96 -15.66
CA ARG A 498 13.65 -31.11 -16.44
C ARG A 498 14.35 -31.21 -17.78
N PHE A 499 14.59 -30.09 -18.45
CA PHE A 499 15.23 -30.06 -19.75
C PHE A 499 16.72 -30.43 -19.69
N THR A 500 17.45 -29.94 -18.68
CA THR A 500 18.91 -30.17 -18.54
C THR A 500 19.25 -31.37 -17.66
N GLY A 501 18.28 -31.89 -16.91
CA GLY A 501 18.49 -32.88 -15.85
C GLY A 501 19.07 -32.29 -14.55
N HIS A 502 19.34 -30.98 -14.49
CA HIS A 502 20.00 -30.32 -13.36
C HIS A 502 19.33 -28.99 -13.01
N GLY A 503 19.14 -28.74 -11.72
CA GLY A 503 18.54 -27.51 -11.20
C GLY A 503 19.46 -26.84 -10.18
N ILE A 504 19.18 -25.58 -9.86
CA ILE A 504 19.81 -24.90 -8.72
C ILE A 504 19.01 -25.21 -7.44
N ASN A 505 19.70 -25.46 -6.33
CA ASN A 505 19.07 -25.52 -5.00
C ASN A 505 19.67 -24.47 -4.05
N ALA A 506 19.12 -24.38 -2.83
CA ALA A 506 19.55 -23.40 -1.83
C ALA A 506 21.02 -23.58 -1.39
N GLU A 507 21.52 -24.83 -1.36
CA GLU A 507 22.91 -25.11 -1.01
C GLU A 507 23.86 -24.68 -2.14
N ASP A 508 23.48 -24.88 -3.39
CA ASP A 508 24.24 -24.38 -4.54
C ASP A 508 24.34 -22.86 -4.55
N LEU A 509 23.24 -22.16 -4.26
CA LEU A 509 23.28 -20.70 -4.11
C LEU A 509 24.20 -20.27 -2.96
N ALA A 510 24.10 -20.93 -1.80
CA ALA A 510 24.99 -20.63 -0.67
C ALA A 510 26.47 -20.90 -1.00
N ARG A 511 26.77 -21.93 -1.80
CA ARG A 511 28.12 -22.21 -2.33
C ARG A 511 28.61 -21.11 -3.27
N ILE A 512 27.75 -20.63 -4.18
CA ILE A 512 28.06 -19.47 -5.03
C ILE A 512 28.39 -18.25 -4.16
N GLU A 513 27.52 -17.90 -3.23
CA GLU A 513 27.66 -16.72 -2.36
C GLU A 513 28.88 -16.78 -1.44
N SER A 514 29.18 -17.96 -0.90
CA SER A 514 30.35 -18.17 -0.03
C SER A 514 31.67 -18.17 -0.79
N ALA A 515 31.67 -18.61 -2.05
CA ALA A 515 32.85 -18.53 -2.91
C ALA A 515 33.24 -17.07 -3.20
N ASP A 516 32.25 -16.16 -3.27
CA ASP A 516 32.46 -14.72 -3.54
C ASP A 516 33.26 -14.48 -4.84
N VAL A 517 32.98 -15.23 -5.91
CA VAL A 517 33.64 -15.10 -7.22
C VAL A 517 32.63 -14.77 -8.32
N ALA A 518 32.91 -13.72 -9.10
CA ALA A 518 32.15 -13.33 -10.28
C ALA A 518 33.06 -12.88 -11.43
N PHE A 519 32.46 -12.78 -12.61
CA PHE A 519 33.11 -12.36 -13.84
C PHE A 519 32.25 -11.33 -14.55
N ARG A 520 32.86 -10.24 -15.02
CA ARG A 520 32.18 -9.28 -15.90
C ARG A 520 31.90 -9.94 -17.25
N ILE A 521 30.72 -9.65 -17.79
CA ILE A 521 30.27 -10.20 -19.08
C ILE A 521 29.98 -9.08 -20.07
N LEU A 522 29.85 -9.43 -21.35
CA LEU A 522 29.52 -8.46 -22.39
C LEU A 522 28.00 -8.30 -22.49
N PRO A 523 27.46 -7.07 -22.51
CA PRO A 523 26.06 -6.86 -22.86
C PRO A 523 25.86 -7.15 -24.35
N ASP A 524 24.82 -7.91 -24.70
CA ASP A 524 24.42 -8.23 -26.08
C ASP A 524 25.58 -8.75 -26.94
N PRO A 525 26.19 -9.89 -26.58
CA PRO A 525 27.32 -10.40 -27.34
C PRO A 525 26.90 -10.73 -28.78
N PRO A 526 27.76 -10.49 -29.78
CA PRO A 526 27.40 -10.62 -31.19
C PRO A 526 26.88 -12.03 -31.52
N ALA A 527 25.90 -12.08 -32.42
CA ALA A 527 25.45 -13.31 -33.05
C ALA A 527 26.62 -13.97 -33.79
N LEU A 528 26.66 -15.31 -33.78
CA LEU A 528 27.64 -16.10 -34.53
C LEU A 528 27.37 -16.09 -36.03
#